data_AF-A0A3B8QSS9-F1
#
_entry.id   AF-A0A3B8QSS9-F1
#
_cell.length_a   1.000
_cell.length_b   1.000
_cell.length_c   1.000
_cell.angle_alpha   90.00
_cell.angle_beta   90.00
_cell.angle_gamma   90.00
#
_symmetry.space_group_name_H-M   'P 1'
#
loop_
_entity.id
_entity.type
_entity.pdbx_description
1 polymer ?
#
loop_
_entity_poly.entity_id
_entity_poly.type
_entity_poly.pdbx_seq_one_letter_code
_entity_poly.pdbx_strand_id
1 'polypeptide(L)' 'MAEYPNSFTKEDLLKCAEGQLFGPGNAQLPKPPMLMMDRITDISSNGGIHNKGHVVAEFDIAPSLWFFD' A
#
# COMPACT_ATOMS: atom_id res chain seq x y z
N MET A 1 -11.48 -4.88 -16.09
CA MET A 1 -10.49 -4.68 -15.00
C MET A 1 -11.12 -3.69 -14.05
N ALA A 2 -11.14 -3.94 -12.74
CA ALA A 2 -11.66 -2.94 -11.81
C ALA A 2 -10.77 -1.69 -11.91
N GLU A 3 -11.37 -0.52 -12.09
CA GLU A 3 -10.67 0.76 -11.97
C GLU A 3 -10.43 1.01 -10.49
N TYR A 4 -9.17 0.87 -10.08
CA TYR A 4 -8.72 1.24 -8.75
C TYR A 4 -8.18 2.67 -8.76
N PRO A 5 -8.24 3.38 -7.63
CA PRO A 5 -7.57 4.67 -7.51
C PRO A 5 -6.06 4.51 -7.72
N ASN A 6 -5.40 5.59 -8.15
CA ASN A 6 -3.95 5.67 -8.30
C ASN A 6 -3.24 6.08 -7.00
N SER A 7 -3.97 6.19 -5.90
CA SER A 7 -3.44 6.51 -4.57
C SER A 7 -4.29 5.81 -3.50
N PHE A 8 -3.66 5.49 -2.37
CA PHE A 8 -4.30 4.76 -1.28
C PHE A 8 -3.86 5.36 0.06
N THR A 9 -4.84 5.63 0.92
CA THR A 9 -4.63 6.12 2.27
C THR A 9 -4.29 4.99 3.23
N LYS A 10 -3.84 5.31 4.45
CA LYS A 10 -3.60 4.32 5.50
C LYS A 10 -4.79 3.42 5.76
N GLU A 11 -5.99 3.98 5.76
CA GLU A 11 -7.23 3.22 5.95
C GLU A 11 -7.48 2.22 4.81
N ASP A 12 -7.16 2.59 3.57
CA ASP A 12 -7.30 1.70 2.42
C ASP A 12 -6.29 0.54 2.49
N LEU A 13 -5.07 0.80 2.94
CA LEU A 13 -4.06 -0.23 3.14
C LEU A 13 -4.44 -1.19 4.26
N LEU A 14 -5.09 -0.70 5.33
CA LEU A 14 -5.63 -1.55 6.39
C LEU A 14 -6.79 -2.42 5.86
N LYS A 15 -7.72 -1.85 5.08
CA LYS A 15 -8.78 -2.63 4.40
C LYS A 15 -8.19 -3.69 3.47
N CYS A 16 -7.08 -3.37 2.79
CA CYS A 16 -6.36 -4.34 1.96
C CYS A 16 -5.78 -5.49 2.81
N ALA A 17 -5.18 -5.18 3.95
CA ALA A 17 -4.66 -6.19 4.88
C ALA A 17 -5.78 -7.04 5.52
N GLU A 18 -6.99 -6.52 5.61
CA GLU A 18 -8.20 -7.25 6.03
C GLU A 18 -8.86 -8.06 4.90
N GLY A 19 -8.34 -7.98 3.67
CA GLY A 19 -8.90 -8.65 2.50
C GLY A 19 -10.18 -8.02 1.95
N GLN A 20 -10.47 -6.77 2.35
CA GLN A 20 -11.69 -6.05 1.97
C GLN A 20 -11.51 -5.19 0.71
N LEU A 21 -10.27 -4.89 0.30
CA LEU A 21 -10.01 -4.01 -0.83
C LEU A 21 -10.13 -4.73 -2.19
N PHE A 22 -9.47 -5.88 -2.33
CA PHE A 22 -9.46 -6.65 -3.57
C PHE A 22 -10.46 -7.82 -3.57
N GLY A 23 -11.14 -8.06 -2.45
CA GLY A 23 -12.07 -9.17 -2.28
C GLY A 23 -11.42 -10.49 -1.82
N PRO A 24 -12.24 -11.48 -1.44
CA PRO A 24 -11.76 -12.74 -0.85
C PRO A 24 -10.94 -13.56 -1.83
N GLY A 25 -9.82 -14.12 -1.37
CA GLY A 25 -8.90 -14.96 -2.16
C GLY A 25 -7.90 -14.19 -3.03
N ASN A 26 -8.00 -12.86 -3.08
CA ASN A 26 -7.04 -12.00 -3.78
C ASN A 26 -5.90 -11.55 -2.85
N ALA A 27 -4.95 -10.81 -3.43
CA ALA A 27 -3.80 -10.30 -2.70
C ALA A 27 -4.22 -9.48 -1.46
N GLN A 28 -3.43 -9.60 -0.40
CA GLN A 28 -3.59 -8.86 0.85
C GLN A 28 -2.26 -8.27 1.23
N LEU A 29 -2.29 -7.09 1.84
CA LEU A 29 -1.11 -6.55 2.50
C LEU A 29 -0.88 -7.25 3.85
N PRO A 30 0.36 -7.24 4.36
CA PRO A 30 0.60 -7.60 5.75
C PRO A 30 -0.19 -6.70 6.69
N LYS A 31 -0.61 -7.24 7.83
CA LYS A 31 -1.21 -6.46 8.92
C LYS A 31 -0.14 -5.84 9.81
N PRO A 32 -0.43 -4.76 10.55
CA PRO A 32 0.43 -4.30 11.63
C PRO A 32 0.82 -5.45 12.60
N PRO A 33 2.06 -5.50 13.09
CA PRO A 33 3.13 -4.49 12.95
C PRO A 33 3.93 -4.57 11.64
N MET A 34 3.62 -5.52 10.76
CA MET A 34 4.36 -5.77 9.51
C MET A 34 3.88 -4.94 8.31
N LEU A 35 2.91 -4.04 8.51
CA LEU A 35 2.49 -3.07 7.49
C LEU A 35 3.49 -1.89 7.48
N MET A 36 4.40 -1.88 6.50
CA MET A 36 5.55 -0.96 6.45
C MET A 36 5.36 0.24 5.51
N MET A 37 4.11 0.67 5.30
CA MET A 37 3.76 1.86 4.53
C MET A 37 2.46 2.46 5.06
N ASP A 38 2.41 3.78 5.13
CA ASP A 38 1.22 4.52 5.56
C ASP A 38 0.36 4.96 4.39
N ARG A 39 0.92 5.09 3.19
CA ARG A 39 0.19 5.52 1.99
C ARG A 39 0.93 5.15 0.70
N ILE A 40 0.15 4.97 -0.37
CA ILE A 40 0.62 4.95 -1.75
C ILE A 40 0.18 6.27 -2.37
N THR A 41 1.13 7.10 -2.80
CA THR A 41 0.85 8.44 -3.35
C THR A 41 0.66 8.41 -4.87
N ASP A 42 1.28 7.45 -5.56
CA ASP A 42 1.08 7.22 -6.99
C ASP A 42 1.28 5.73 -7.33
N ILE A 43 0.39 5.18 -8.15
CA ILE A 43 0.53 3.85 -8.75
C ILE A 43 -0.07 3.87 -10.15
N SER A 44 0.71 3.40 -11.12
CA SER A 44 0.28 3.33 -12.50
C SER A 44 0.84 2.10 -13.21
N SER A 45 0.09 1.60 -14.19
CA SER A 45 0.52 0.56 -15.13
C SER A 45 1.47 1.10 -16.23
N ASN A 46 1.63 2.42 -16.32
CA ASN A 46 2.57 3.09 -17.21
C ASN A 46 3.60 3.93 -16.43
N GLY A 47 4.62 4.42 -17.13
CA GLY A 47 5.73 5.17 -16.53
C GLY A 47 6.78 4.28 -15.85
N GLY A 48 7.57 4.89 -14.95
CA GLY A 48 8.79 4.29 -14.40
C GLY A 48 9.94 4.26 -15.41
N ILE A 49 11.13 3.86 -14.95
CA ILE A 49 12.37 3.88 -15.76
C ILE A 49 12.32 3.01 -17.03
N HIS A 50 11.37 2.06 -17.09
CA HIS A 50 11.20 1.12 -18.20
C HIS A 50 9.82 1.22 -18.87
N ASN A 51 9.00 2.21 -18.52
CA ASN A 51 7.64 2.39 -19.07
C ASN A 51 6.71 1.17 -18.88
N LYS A 52 6.90 0.40 -17.81
CA LYS A 52 6.12 -0.82 -17.49
C LYS A 52 5.34 -0.72 -16.18
N GLY A 53 5.19 0.50 -15.66
CA GLY A 53 4.50 0.78 -14.42
C GLY A 53 5.44 1.19 -13.29
N HIS A 54 4.86 1.77 -12.25
CA HIS A 54 5.57 2.26 -11.08
C HIS A 54 4.64 2.33 -9.85
N VAL A 55 5.25 2.44 -8.67
CA VAL A 55 4.57 2.67 -7.39
C VAL A 55 5.44 3.59 -6.54
N VAL A 56 4.83 4.62 -5.94
CA VAL A 56 5.44 5.49 -4.92
C VAL A 56 4.65 5.35 -3.63
N ALA A 57 5.34 4.98 -2.55
CA ALA A 57 4.75 4.82 -1.23
C ALA A 57 5.59 5.51 -0.16
N GLU A 58 4.95 5.89 0.94
CA GLU A 58 5.56 6.61 2.05
C GLU A 58 5.25 5.93 3.38
N PHE A 59 6.14 6.11 4.35
CA PHE A 59 6.01 5.63 5.71
C PHE A 59 6.51 6.71 6.68
N ASP A 60 5.68 7.11 7.63
CA ASP A 60 6.00 8.17 8.58
C ASP A 60 6.84 7.60 9.73
N ILE A 61 8.01 8.19 9.95
CA ILE A 61 8.93 7.76 11.01
C ILE A 61 8.58 8.48 12.32
N ALA A 62 8.30 7.70 13.36
CA ALA A 62 8.09 8.17 14.72
C ALA A 62 8.96 7.36 15.71
N PRO A 63 9.49 7.97 16.79
CA PRO A 63 10.30 7.25 17.78
C PRO A 63 9.58 6.08 18.46
N SER A 64 8.25 6.06 18.45
CA SER A 64 7.41 5.02 19.07
C SER A 64 7.18 3.79 18.18
N LEU A 65 7.83 3.69 17.02
CA LEU A 65 7.67 2.54 16.14
C LEU A 65 8.33 1.30 16.74
N TRP A 66 7.63 0.18 16.65
CA TRP A 66 7.93 -1.07 17.36
C TRP A 66 9.34 -1.65 17.12
N PHE A 67 9.96 -1.29 16.00
CA PHE A 67 11.27 -1.81 15.58
C PHE A 67 12.46 -0.95 16.04
N PHE A 68 12.22 0.12 16.80
CA PHE A 68 13.29 0.95 17.37
C PHE A 68 13.78 0.47 18.75
N ASP A 69 13.06 -0.46 19.38
CA ASP A 69 13.45 -1.14 20.63
C ASP A 69 14.12 -2.50 20.34
#